data_AF-A0A9E3QRD6-F1
#
_entry.id   AF-A0A9E3QRD6-F1
#
_cell.length_a   1.000
_cell.length_b   1.000
_cell.length_c   1.000
_cell.angle_alpha   90.00
_cell.angle_beta   90.00
_cell.angle_gamma   90.00
#
_symmetry.space_group_name_H-M   'P 1'
#
loop_
_entity.id
_entity.type
_entity.pdbx_description
1 polymer ?
#
loop_
_entity_poly.entity_id
_entity_poly.type
_entity_poly.pdbx_seq_one_letter_code
_entity_poly.pdbx_strand_id
1 'polypeptide(L)'
;MDAGPQDLQEIPSLRLFPWLRLFRGIGLALDLKKLILAGLGMVLLWAGWAGLNRLFPASAAITPEIGWGLADASTYVQNWPEAAAWVAEPWRVPVAPFRTLFGLGVGMGAFFHAALAALWAILVWGVLGGAIARIAAVQLAKGERLGLAAALRFAIAHSGALIGAPLSPMLGIGFFAALCALFGLLYQDPGAIGPSIAGVLAVLPLLAGLVMTLILIGLAAGWPLMIATVAVEGEDGFDALSRSYSYVYQRPLGYAAYVALAWGLGVLGLIVVAFLARSIIHLTAWALAFGAPDDVISGLFHPAPTEAAGAPAARPAGRRGRAARRAPAGV
;
A
#
# COMPACT_ATOMS: atom_id res chain seq x y z
N MET A 1 -39.78 -20.59 49.44
CA MET A 1 -38.97 -19.45 48.97
C MET A 1 -38.07 -20.00 47.90
N ASP A 2 -38.56 -19.89 46.67
CA ASP A 2 -38.01 -20.51 45.48
C ASP A 2 -36.70 -19.85 45.06
N ALA A 3 -35.66 -20.65 44.86
CA ALA A 3 -34.45 -20.24 44.17
C ALA A 3 -34.80 -20.12 42.67
N GLY A 4 -35.16 -18.92 42.23
CA GLY A 4 -35.45 -18.62 40.84
C GLY A 4 -34.19 -18.75 39.97
N PRO A 5 -34.26 -19.40 38.79
CA PRO A 5 -33.16 -19.47 37.84
C PRO A 5 -33.12 -18.19 37.00
N GLN A 6 -32.53 -17.09 37.52
CA GLN A 6 -32.46 -15.82 36.77
C GLN A 6 -31.08 -15.14 36.68
N ASP A 7 -30.00 -15.75 37.17
CA ASP A 7 -28.65 -15.19 36.98
C ASP A 7 -27.80 -15.99 35.98
N LEU A 8 -28.38 -16.37 34.85
CA LEU A 8 -27.58 -16.51 33.63
C LEU A 8 -27.34 -15.09 33.10
N GLN A 9 -26.44 -14.35 33.77
CA GLN A 9 -25.86 -13.13 33.21
C GLN A 9 -25.46 -13.44 31.77
N GLU A 10 -26.12 -12.80 30.80
CA GLU A 10 -25.70 -12.84 29.41
C GLU A 10 -24.27 -12.30 29.38
N ILE A 11 -23.28 -13.19 29.45
CA ILE A 11 -21.89 -12.83 29.19
C ILE A 11 -21.94 -12.37 27.74
N PRO A 12 -21.74 -11.07 27.44
CA PRO A 12 -21.80 -10.61 26.07
C PRO A 12 -20.80 -11.46 25.31
N SER A 13 -21.22 -12.17 24.27
CA SER A 13 -20.36 -13.07 23.49
C SER A 13 -19.04 -12.41 23.05
N LEU A 14 -19.03 -11.07 22.99
CA LEU A 14 -17.90 -10.15 22.79
C LEU A 14 -16.83 -10.11 23.91
N ARG A 15 -17.11 -10.65 25.09
CA ARG A 15 -16.13 -10.87 26.18
C ARG A 15 -15.46 -12.23 26.06
N LEU A 16 -16.20 -13.25 25.63
CA LEU A 16 -15.69 -14.62 25.43
C LEU A 16 -14.90 -14.74 24.12
N PHE A 17 -15.33 -13.99 23.08
CA PHE A 17 -14.71 -14.01 21.76
C PHE A 17 -14.37 -12.58 21.29
N PRO A 18 -13.26 -11.99 21.75
CA PRO A 18 -12.88 -10.62 21.39
C PRO A 18 -12.69 -10.41 19.87
N TRP A 19 -12.36 -11.46 19.12
CA TRP A 19 -12.19 -11.43 17.67
C TRP A 19 -13.47 -11.02 16.92
N LEU A 20 -14.65 -11.26 17.50
CA LEU A 20 -15.94 -10.80 16.92
C LEU A 20 -16.02 -9.27 16.80
N ARG A 21 -15.22 -8.52 17.56
CA ARG A 21 -15.15 -7.06 17.43
C ARG A 21 -14.55 -6.62 16.09
N LEU A 22 -13.72 -7.45 15.45
CA LEU A 22 -13.14 -7.13 14.14
C LEU A 22 -14.19 -7.13 13.03
N PHE A 23 -15.27 -7.91 13.15
CA PHE A 23 -16.37 -7.89 12.18
C PHE A 23 -17.13 -6.57 12.19
N ARG A 24 -17.20 -5.87 13.35
CA ARG A 24 -17.72 -4.49 13.39
C ARG A 24 -16.84 -3.53 12.59
N GLY A 25 -15.56 -3.87 12.42
CA GLY A 25 -14.60 -3.18 11.56
C GLY A 25 -15.05 -3.08 10.10
N ILE A 26 -15.82 -4.06 9.59
CA ILE A 26 -16.32 -4.06 8.21
C ILE A 26 -17.31 -2.90 8.00
N GLY A 27 -18.33 -2.80 8.86
CA GLY A 27 -19.30 -1.71 8.81
C GLY A 27 -18.65 -0.34 9.09
N LEU A 28 -17.60 -0.33 9.93
CA LEU A 28 -16.80 0.86 10.16
C LEU A 28 -16.06 1.32 8.90
N ALA A 29 -15.46 0.40 8.14
CA ALA A 29 -14.69 0.71 6.94
C ALA A 29 -15.56 1.27 5.81
N LEU A 30 -16.84 0.88 5.73
CA LEU A 30 -17.80 1.39 4.74
C LEU A 30 -18.34 2.80 5.05
N ASP A 31 -17.90 3.43 6.14
CA ASP A 31 -18.29 4.81 6.45
C ASP A 31 -17.71 5.78 5.40
N LEU A 32 -18.60 6.53 4.74
CA LEU A 32 -18.25 7.49 3.68
C LEU A 32 -17.11 8.43 4.08
N LYS A 33 -17.04 8.87 5.36
CA LYS A 33 -15.97 9.77 5.82
C LYS A 33 -14.59 9.10 5.72
N LYS A 34 -14.51 7.82 6.06
CA LYS A 34 -13.26 7.05 6.00
C LYS A 34 -12.87 6.76 4.54
N LEU A 35 -13.86 6.48 3.70
CA LEU A 35 -13.67 6.31 2.25
C LEU A 35 -13.18 7.60 1.58
N ILE A 36 -13.73 8.77 1.95
CA ILE A 36 -13.26 10.07 1.44
C ILE A 36 -11.80 10.32 1.85
N LEU A 37 -11.44 10.06 3.11
CA LEU A 37 -10.04 10.22 3.56
C LEU A 37 -9.08 9.24 2.86
N ALA A 38 -9.50 7.98 2.72
CA ALA A 38 -8.70 6.97 2.03
C ALA A 38 -8.52 7.31 0.55
N GLY A 39 -9.59 7.75 -0.12
CA GLY A 39 -9.56 8.21 -1.50
C GLY A 39 -8.66 9.44 -1.69
N LEU A 40 -8.78 10.44 -0.80
CA LEU A 40 -7.88 11.59 -0.79
C LEU A 40 -6.41 11.16 -0.58
N GLY A 41 -6.16 10.21 0.32
CA GLY A 41 -4.83 9.66 0.54
C GLY A 41 -4.26 8.97 -0.70
N MET A 42 -5.08 8.20 -1.41
CA MET A 42 -4.66 7.57 -2.65
C MET A 42 -4.33 8.60 -3.74
N VAL A 43 -5.16 9.65 -3.88
CA VAL A 43 -4.92 10.74 -4.84
C VAL A 43 -3.63 11.50 -4.52
N LEU A 44 -3.39 11.84 -3.24
CA LEU A 44 -2.17 12.52 -2.82
C LEU A 44 -0.93 11.64 -2.97
N LEU A 45 -1.04 10.36 -2.65
CA LEU A 45 0.04 9.39 -2.86
C LEU A 45 0.40 9.30 -4.35
N TRP A 46 -0.59 9.09 -5.20
CA TRP A 46 -0.44 9.06 -6.65
C TRP A 46 0.19 10.36 -7.19
N ALA A 47 -0.31 11.52 -6.76
CA ALA A 47 0.17 12.80 -7.24
C ALA A 47 1.64 13.04 -6.87
N GLY A 48 2.05 12.70 -5.64
CA GLY A 48 3.44 12.84 -5.22
C GLY A 48 4.37 11.87 -5.95
N TRP A 49 3.97 10.61 -6.12
CA TRP A 49 4.74 9.64 -6.91
C TRP A 49 4.83 10.03 -8.38
N ALA A 50 3.74 10.51 -8.99
CA ALA A 50 3.77 11.04 -10.35
C ALA A 50 4.67 12.28 -10.48
N GLY A 51 4.77 13.11 -9.43
CA GLY A 51 5.73 14.20 -9.34
C GLY A 51 7.17 13.70 -9.32
N LEU A 52 7.46 12.71 -8.46
CA LEU A 52 8.79 12.10 -8.35
C LEU A 52 9.21 11.38 -9.64
N ASN A 53 8.30 10.69 -10.32
CA ASN A 53 8.56 10.04 -11.61
C ASN A 53 9.00 11.02 -12.70
N ARG A 54 8.51 12.27 -12.66
CA ARG A 54 8.98 13.32 -13.58
C ARG A 54 10.38 13.81 -13.24
N LEU A 55 10.76 13.80 -11.96
CA LEU A 55 12.10 14.18 -11.49
C LEU A 55 13.13 13.06 -11.70
N PHE A 56 12.69 11.80 -11.62
CA PHE A 56 13.53 10.60 -11.73
C PHE A 56 13.00 9.63 -12.82
N PRO A 57 13.00 10.04 -14.11
CA PRO A 57 12.39 9.24 -15.18
C PRO A 57 13.08 7.88 -15.37
N ALA A 58 14.39 7.80 -15.12
CA ALA A 58 15.16 6.56 -15.24
C ALA A 58 14.77 5.49 -14.21
N SER A 59 14.07 5.86 -13.14
CA SER A 59 13.67 4.95 -12.06
C SER A 59 12.17 5.03 -11.74
N ALA A 60 11.35 5.43 -12.71
CA ALA A 60 9.90 5.57 -12.55
C ALA A 60 9.20 4.27 -12.11
N ALA A 61 9.78 3.11 -12.42
CA ALA A 61 9.26 1.80 -12.02
C ALA A 61 9.27 1.53 -10.50
N ILE A 62 9.96 2.36 -9.70
CA ILE A 62 10.04 2.22 -8.24
C ILE A 62 8.68 2.47 -7.58
N THR A 63 7.95 3.46 -8.08
CA THR A 63 6.59 3.75 -7.61
C THR A 63 5.63 2.98 -8.52
N PRO A 64 4.94 1.94 -8.02
CA PRO A 64 3.99 1.21 -8.84
C PRO A 64 2.89 2.15 -9.30
N GLU A 65 2.48 2.01 -10.55
CA GLU A 65 1.26 2.66 -11.00
C GLU A 65 0.12 2.15 -10.13
N ILE A 66 -0.59 3.07 -9.48
CA ILE A 66 -1.84 2.76 -8.80
C ILE A 66 -2.84 2.50 -9.92
N GLY A 67 -2.89 1.25 -10.35
CA GLY A 67 -3.68 0.83 -11.50
C GLY A 67 -5.16 1.00 -11.21
N TRP A 68 -5.83 1.81 -12.01
CA TRP A 68 -7.30 1.89 -12.05
C TRP A 68 -7.93 0.70 -12.79
N GLY A 69 -7.09 -0.22 -13.29
CA GLY A 69 -7.52 -1.39 -14.04
C GLY A 69 -8.24 -2.38 -13.14
N LEU A 70 -9.53 -2.57 -13.40
CA LEU A 70 -10.25 -3.73 -12.88
C LEU A 70 -9.71 -4.97 -13.57
N ALA A 71 -8.69 -5.57 -12.98
CA ALA A 71 -8.16 -6.81 -13.49
C ALA A 71 -9.28 -7.86 -13.60
N ASP A 72 -9.25 -8.64 -14.66
CA ASP A 72 -10.33 -9.54 -15.02
C ASP A 72 -10.35 -10.76 -14.07
N ALA A 73 -11.51 -11.16 -13.57
CA ALA A 73 -11.57 -12.21 -12.54
C ALA A 73 -11.32 -13.59 -13.16
N SER A 74 -11.60 -13.71 -14.47
CA SER A 74 -11.22 -14.87 -15.28
C SER A 74 -9.70 -15.13 -15.20
N THR A 75 -8.90 -14.06 -15.27
CA THR A 75 -7.44 -14.10 -15.15
C THR A 75 -6.99 -14.62 -13.78
N TYR A 76 -7.61 -14.15 -12.70
CA TYR A 76 -7.24 -14.57 -11.33
C TYR A 76 -7.65 -15.99 -10.97
N VAL A 77 -8.79 -16.47 -11.48
CA VAL A 77 -9.25 -17.85 -11.24
C VAL A 77 -8.29 -18.86 -11.89
N GLN A 78 -7.65 -18.49 -13.01
CA GLN A 78 -6.77 -19.38 -13.77
C GLN A 78 -5.29 -19.22 -13.40
N ASN A 79 -4.89 -18.11 -12.78
CA ASN A 79 -3.49 -17.79 -12.50
C ASN A 79 -3.25 -17.48 -11.01
N TRP A 80 -2.91 -18.51 -10.24
CA TRP A 80 -2.71 -18.40 -8.78
C TRP A 80 -1.64 -17.37 -8.34
N PRO A 81 -0.51 -17.13 -9.05
CA PRO A 81 0.46 -16.09 -8.69
C PRO A 81 -0.12 -14.67 -8.86
N GLU A 82 -0.94 -14.45 -9.89
CA GLU A 82 -1.59 -13.15 -10.09
C GLU A 82 -2.68 -12.92 -9.05
N ALA A 83 -3.44 -13.96 -8.69
CA ALA A 83 -4.40 -13.88 -7.60
C ALA A 83 -3.71 -13.58 -6.25
N ALA A 84 -2.57 -14.22 -5.98
CA ALA A 84 -1.76 -13.94 -4.79
C ALA A 84 -1.21 -12.51 -4.80
N ALA A 85 -0.73 -12.02 -5.95
CA ALA A 85 -0.24 -10.65 -6.10
C ALA A 85 -1.33 -9.60 -5.92
N TRP A 86 -2.55 -9.88 -6.38
CA TRP A 86 -3.74 -9.04 -6.21
C TRP A 86 -4.20 -8.98 -4.75
N VAL A 87 -4.28 -10.14 -4.08
CA VAL A 87 -4.58 -10.20 -2.65
C VAL A 87 -3.52 -9.43 -1.84
N ALA A 88 -2.26 -9.52 -2.24
CA ALA A 88 -1.13 -8.83 -1.61
C ALA A 88 -1.03 -7.33 -1.93
N GLU A 89 -1.80 -6.82 -2.90
CA GLU A 89 -1.65 -5.48 -3.45
C GLU A 89 -1.74 -4.35 -2.42
N PRO A 90 -2.68 -4.36 -1.44
CA PRO A 90 -2.76 -3.33 -0.40
C PRO A 90 -1.51 -3.22 0.47
N TRP A 91 -0.74 -4.29 0.61
CA TRP A 91 0.55 -4.29 1.29
C TRP A 91 1.69 -3.94 0.34
N ARG A 92 1.65 -4.50 -0.87
CA ARG A 92 2.74 -4.43 -1.84
C ARG A 92 2.95 -3.02 -2.37
N VAL A 93 1.88 -2.26 -2.57
CA VAL A 93 1.93 -0.87 -3.08
C VAL A 93 2.66 0.06 -2.12
N PRO A 94 2.23 0.25 -0.85
CA PRO A 94 2.92 1.18 0.06
C PRO A 94 4.33 0.72 0.42
N VAL A 95 4.62 -0.59 0.37
CA VAL A 95 5.94 -1.15 0.70
C VAL A 95 6.91 -1.12 -0.48
N ALA A 96 6.44 -0.89 -1.72
CA ALA A 96 7.28 -0.98 -2.91
C ALA A 96 8.53 -0.08 -2.86
N PRO A 97 8.46 1.22 -2.49
CA PRO A 97 9.65 2.06 -2.38
C PRO A 97 10.67 1.55 -1.35
N PHE A 98 10.19 0.97 -0.24
CA PHE A 98 11.06 0.41 0.81
C PHE A 98 11.83 -0.81 0.31
N ARG A 99 11.23 -1.64 -0.55
CA ARG A 99 11.94 -2.79 -1.14
C ARG A 99 13.13 -2.36 -1.99
N THR A 100 12.98 -1.25 -2.73
CA THR A 100 14.10 -0.68 -3.49
C THR A 100 15.12 -0.01 -2.58
N LEU A 101 14.68 0.66 -1.51
CA LEU A 101 15.57 1.31 -0.54
C LEU A 101 16.59 0.32 0.08
N PHE A 102 16.17 -0.91 0.33
CA PHE A 102 17.02 -1.99 0.87
C PHE A 102 17.55 -2.96 -0.20
N GLY A 103 17.42 -2.62 -1.48
CA GLY A 103 17.89 -3.43 -2.59
C GLY A 103 19.42 -3.37 -2.75
N LEU A 104 20.03 -4.49 -3.12
CA LEU A 104 21.45 -4.54 -3.47
C LEU A 104 21.68 -3.97 -4.87
N GLY A 105 22.79 -3.23 -5.06
CA GLY A 105 23.19 -2.70 -6.37
C GLY A 105 22.32 -1.55 -6.90
N VAL A 106 21.54 -0.90 -6.04
CA VAL A 106 20.69 0.23 -6.42
C VAL A 106 21.56 1.47 -6.60
N GLY A 107 21.51 2.10 -7.77
CA GLY A 107 22.23 3.34 -8.04
C GLY A 107 21.71 4.51 -7.18
N MET A 108 22.57 5.50 -6.88
CA MET A 108 22.24 6.62 -5.99
C MET A 108 20.95 7.35 -6.38
N GLY A 109 20.71 7.59 -7.68
CA GLY A 109 19.47 8.23 -8.14
C GLY A 109 18.21 7.41 -7.84
N ALA A 110 18.28 6.08 -8.01
CA ALA A 110 17.18 5.17 -7.66
C ALA A 110 16.98 5.09 -6.14
N PHE A 111 18.06 5.10 -5.36
CA PHE A 111 18.00 5.17 -3.89
C PHE A 111 17.30 6.44 -3.41
N PHE A 112 17.70 7.61 -3.91
CA PHE A 112 17.06 8.88 -3.55
C PHE A 112 15.58 8.93 -3.96
N HIS A 113 15.26 8.45 -5.17
CA HIS A 113 13.87 8.34 -5.60
C HIS A 113 13.06 7.46 -4.64
N ALA A 114 13.55 6.25 -4.31
CA ALA A 114 12.90 5.34 -3.37
C ALA A 114 12.73 5.96 -1.97
N ALA A 115 13.76 6.65 -1.47
CA ALA A 115 13.72 7.32 -0.16
C ALA A 115 12.66 8.44 -0.12
N LEU A 116 12.60 9.29 -1.14
CA LEU A 116 11.59 10.35 -1.25
C LEU A 116 10.18 9.77 -1.40
N ALA A 117 10.02 8.71 -2.20
CA ALA A 117 8.73 8.04 -2.39
C ALA A 117 8.23 7.37 -1.11
N ALA A 118 9.12 6.72 -0.34
CA ALA A 118 8.84 6.15 0.97
C ALA A 118 8.46 7.23 1.99
N LEU A 119 9.24 8.32 2.05
CA LEU A 119 8.96 9.46 2.93
C LEU A 119 7.59 10.07 2.61
N TRP A 120 7.30 10.31 1.33
CA TRP A 120 5.99 10.81 0.91
C TRP A 120 4.84 9.90 1.35
N ALA A 121 5.00 8.58 1.20
CA ALA A 121 4.01 7.62 1.66
C ALA A 121 3.78 7.71 3.18
N ILE A 122 4.85 7.83 3.98
CA ILE A 122 4.75 8.02 5.44
C ILE A 122 4.04 9.34 5.78
N LEU A 123 4.33 10.43 5.07
CA LEU A 123 3.70 11.73 5.32
C LEU A 123 2.19 11.69 5.05
N VAL A 124 1.80 11.15 3.90
CA VAL A 124 0.38 11.07 3.49
C VAL A 124 -0.40 10.13 4.42
N TRP A 125 0.10 8.91 4.62
CA TRP A 125 -0.60 7.91 5.44
C TRP A 125 -0.46 8.13 6.94
N GLY A 126 0.60 8.79 7.40
CA GLY A 126 0.71 9.21 8.79
C GLY A 126 -0.47 10.11 9.19
N VAL A 127 -0.72 11.17 8.41
CA VAL A 127 -1.82 12.10 8.68
C VAL A 127 -3.18 11.48 8.36
N LEU A 128 -3.40 10.98 7.14
CA LEU A 128 -4.73 10.50 6.75
C LEU A 128 -5.08 9.16 7.39
N GLY A 129 -4.12 8.25 7.52
CA GLY A 129 -4.28 7.02 8.27
C GLY A 129 -4.52 7.28 9.77
N GLY A 130 -3.83 8.26 10.36
CA GLY A 130 -4.10 8.72 11.73
C GLY A 130 -5.52 9.27 11.90
N ALA A 131 -6.02 10.05 10.94
CA ALA A 131 -7.41 10.55 10.96
C ALA A 131 -8.43 9.40 10.86
N ILE A 132 -8.21 8.43 9.96
CA ILE A 132 -9.06 7.23 9.83
C ILE A 132 -9.05 6.41 11.12
N ALA A 133 -7.87 6.18 11.69
CA ALA A 133 -7.68 5.46 12.95
C ALA A 133 -8.40 6.17 14.10
N ARG A 134 -8.35 7.51 14.17
CA ARG A 134 -9.05 8.30 15.21
C ARG A 134 -10.56 8.17 15.10
N ILE A 135 -11.13 8.24 13.88
CA ILE A 135 -12.57 8.03 13.67
C ILE A 135 -12.97 6.62 14.13
N ALA A 136 -12.21 5.60 13.72
CA ALA A 136 -12.48 4.22 14.07
C ALA A 136 -12.39 4.00 15.60
N ALA A 137 -11.36 4.53 16.25
CA ALA A 137 -11.16 4.45 17.69
C ALA A 137 -12.32 5.07 18.47
N VAL A 138 -12.72 6.30 18.14
CA VAL A 138 -13.82 7.00 18.82
C VAL A 138 -15.14 6.27 18.59
N GLN A 139 -15.40 5.80 17.37
CA GLN A 139 -16.64 5.09 17.05
C GLN A 139 -16.74 3.72 17.75
N LEU A 140 -15.61 3.02 17.91
CA LEU A 140 -15.55 1.76 18.66
C LEU A 140 -15.67 1.97 20.18
N ALA A 141 -15.05 3.02 20.71
CA ALA A 141 -14.99 3.27 22.15
C ALA A 141 -16.29 3.90 22.69
N LYS A 142 -16.86 4.87 21.96
CA LYS A 142 -18.01 5.67 22.44
C LYS A 142 -19.31 5.42 21.68
N GLY A 143 -19.27 4.70 20.54
CA GLY A 143 -20.42 4.57 19.65
C GLY A 143 -20.78 5.86 18.89
N GLU A 144 -20.06 6.95 19.13
CA GLU A 144 -20.28 8.25 18.51
C GLU A 144 -19.55 8.38 17.16
N ARG A 145 -20.19 9.07 16.21
CA ARG A 145 -19.57 9.35 14.91
C ARG A 145 -18.74 10.63 14.99
N LEU A 146 -17.42 10.52 15.02
CA LEU A 146 -16.53 11.68 14.94
C LEU A 146 -16.69 12.41 13.58
N GLY A 147 -16.66 13.74 13.61
CA GLY A 147 -16.68 14.57 12.40
C GLY A 147 -15.34 14.50 11.63
N LEU A 148 -15.41 14.64 10.30
CA LEU A 148 -14.23 14.62 9.42
C LEU A 148 -13.20 15.70 9.79
N ALA A 149 -13.68 16.94 9.99
CA ALA A 149 -12.84 18.07 10.37
C ALA A 149 -12.17 17.89 11.74
N ALA A 150 -12.87 17.26 12.70
CA ALA A 150 -12.30 16.98 14.01
C ALA A 150 -11.21 15.90 13.93
N ALA A 151 -11.41 14.87 13.12
CA ALA A 151 -10.41 13.83 12.89
C ALA A 151 -9.16 14.37 12.18
N LEU A 152 -9.33 15.19 11.14
CA LEU A 152 -8.22 15.84 10.45
C LEU A 152 -7.48 16.82 11.34
N ARG A 153 -8.18 17.65 12.11
CA ARG A 153 -7.54 18.56 13.07
C ARG A 153 -6.71 17.80 14.09
N PHE A 154 -7.22 16.68 14.61
CA PHE A 154 -6.44 15.81 15.49
C PHE A 154 -5.18 15.29 14.79
N ALA A 155 -5.32 14.73 13.59
CA ALA A 155 -4.19 14.16 12.86
C ALA A 155 -3.13 15.20 12.47
N ILE A 156 -3.53 16.42 12.13
CA ILE A 156 -2.61 17.53 11.85
C ILE A 156 -1.90 17.96 13.13
N ALA A 157 -2.63 18.08 14.24
CA ALA A 157 -2.05 18.45 15.53
C ALA A 157 -1.05 17.41 16.07
N HIS A 158 -1.22 16.13 15.73
CA HIS A 158 -0.34 15.03 16.15
C HIS A 158 0.50 14.46 14.99
N SER A 159 0.68 15.23 13.91
CA SER A 159 1.37 14.76 12.71
C SER A 159 2.83 14.38 13.00
N GLY A 160 3.49 15.13 13.89
CA GLY A 160 4.84 14.82 14.37
C GLY A 160 4.94 13.44 15.01
N ALA A 161 3.96 13.05 15.84
CA ALA A 161 3.92 11.71 16.43
C ALA A 161 3.55 10.63 15.41
N LEU A 162 2.55 10.88 14.55
CA LEU A 162 2.08 9.94 13.52
C LEU A 162 3.14 9.62 12.45
N ILE A 163 3.98 10.61 12.10
CA ILE A 163 5.07 10.48 11.14
C ILE A 163 6.34 10.02 11.84
N GLY A 164 6.63 10.59 13.01
CA GLY A 164 7.86 10.33 13.77
C GLY A 164 7.95 8.91 14.32
N ALA A 165 6.81 8.31 14.71
CA ALA A 165 6.78 6.94 15.22
C ALA A 165 7.39 5.93 14.22
N PRO A 166 6.90 5.79 12.97
CA PRO A 166 7.51 4.90 11.98
C PRO A 166 8.87 5.38 11.45
N LEU A 167 9.15 6.69 11.48
CA LEU A 167 10.44 7.23 11.02
C LEU A 167 11.57 7.00 12.04
N SER A 168 11.27 6.89 13.33
CA SER A 168 12.31 6.72 14.36
C SER A 168 13.09 5.40 14.25
N PRO A 169 12.48 4.21 13.97
CA PRO A 169 13.22 3.00 13.61
C PRO A 169 14.09 3.14 12.36
N MET A 170 13.62 3.90 11.37
CA MET A 170 14.36 4.13 10.13
C MET A 170 15.66 4.90 10.39
N LEU A 171 15.67 5.83 11.36
CA LEU A 171 16.90 6.51 11.79
C LEU A 171 17.89 5.53 12.41
N GLY A 172 17.42 4.60 13.24
CA GLY A 172 18.25 3.54 13.81
C GLY A 172 18.88 2.66 12.72
N ILE A 173 18.09 2.28 11.71
CA ILE A 173 18.59 1.52 10.56
C ILE A 173 19.61 2.34 9.77
N GLY A 174 19.34 3.62 9.51
CA GLY A 174 20.27 4.52 8.84
C GLY A 174 21.61 4.66 9.57
N PHE A 175 21.59 4.72 10.90
CA PHE A 175 22.79 4.74 11.74
C PHE A 175 23.63 3.47 11.57
N PHE A 176 23.03 2.29 11.73
CA PHE A 176 23.76 1.02 11.56
C PHE A 176 24.22 0.81 10.10
N ALA A 177 23.41 1.22 9.12
CA ALA A 177 23.79 1.19 7.72
C ALA A 177 25.00 2.08 7.43
N ALA A 178 25.09 3.27 8.04
CA ALA A 178 26.24 4.15 7.91
C ALA A 178 27.51 3.54 8.52
N LEU A 179 27.40 2.86 9.68
CA LEU A 179 28.53 2.12 10.26
C LEU A 179 28.99 0.98 9.34
N CYS A 180 28.06 0.22 8.77
CA CYS A 180 28.38 -0.82 7.79
C CYS A 180 28.98 -0.24 6.50
N ALA A 181 28.52 0.92 6.04
CA ALA A 181 29.06 1.59 4.87
C ALA A 181 30.51 2.07 5.12
N LEU A 182 30.79 2.63 6.30
CA LEU A 182 32.14 3.00 6.72
C LEU A 182 33.06 1.77 6.77
N PHE A 183 32.57 0.67 7.32
CA PHE A 183 33.29 -0.61 7.30
C PHE A 183 33.54 -1.11 5.87
N GLY A 184 32.57 -0.91 4.98
CA GLY A 184 32.66 -1.23 3.55
C GLY A 184 33.82 -0.55 2.83
N LEU A 185 34.29 0.62 3.30
CA LEU A 185 35.45 1.31 2.73
C LEU A 185 36.74 0.49 2.82
N LEU A 186 36.85 -0.44 3.79
CA LEU A 186 38.01 -1.34 3.91
C LEU A 186 38.19 -2.24 2.68
N TYR A 187 37.09 -2.54 1.96
CA TYR A 187 37.14 -3.36 0.73
C TYR A 187 37.58 -2.57 -0.50
N GLN A 188 37.77 -1.24 -0.40
CA GLN A 188 38.22 -0.41 -1.52
C GLN A 188 39.75 -0.38 -1.67
N ASP A 189 40.50 -0.86 -0.68
CA ASP A 189 41.96 -0.94 -0.74
C ASP A 189 42.41 -1.89 -1.87
N PRO A 190 43.28 -1.46 -2.81
CA PRO A 190 43.82 -2.32 -3.86
C PRO A 190 44.67 -3.49 -3.32
N GLY A 191 45.14 -3.42 -2.08
CA GLY A 191 45.92 -4.46 -1.42
C GLY A 191 45.07 -5.55 -0.76
N ALA A 192 45.72 -6.66 -0.37
CA ALA A 192 45.07 -7.76 0.34
C ALA A 192 44.78 -7.45 1.83
N ILE A 193 45.34 -6.37 2.37
CA ILE A 193 45.27 -6.04 3.80
C ILE A 193 43.85 -5.61 4.17
N GLY A 194 43.25 -4.67 3.41
CA GLY A 194 41.89 -4.20 3.64
C GLY A 194 40.84 -5.32 3.68
N PRO A 195 40.73 -6.18 2.64
CA PRO A 195 39.82 -7.31 2.62
C PRO A 195 40.09 -8.35 3.73
N SER A 196 41.35 -8.59 4.09
CA SER A 196 41.70 -9.54 5.16
C SER A 196 41.22 -9.07 6.53
N ILE A 197 41.45 -7.78 6.86
CA ILE A 197 40.96 -7.16 8.10
C ILE A 197 39.44 -7.16 8.10
N ALA A 198 38.82 -6.81 6.96
CA ALA A 198 37.37 -6.78 6.82
C ALA A 198 36.75 -8.18 6.98
N GLY A 199 37.43 -9.23 6.53
CA GLY A 199 37.03 -10.62 6.74
C GLY A 199 37.07 -11.04 8.21
N VAL A 200 38.13 -10.70 8.94
CA VAL A 200 38.25 -10.99 10.38
C VAL A 200 37.21 -10.21 11.20
N LEU A 201 36.99 -8.95 10.86
CA LEU A 201 36.04 -8.07 11.54
C LEU A 201 34.60 -8.16 11.01
N ALA A 202 34.32 -9.08 10.07
CA ALA A 202 33.00 -9.24 9.44
C ALA A 202 31.87 -9.53 10.44
N VAL A 203 32.21 -10.01 11.64
CA VAL A 203 31.26 -10.15 12.75
C VAL A 203 30.55 -8.83 13.09
N LEU A 204 31.23 -7.68 12.96
CA LEU A 204 30.65 -6.37 13.28
C LEU A 204 29.50 -5.98 12.33
N PRO A 205 29.67 -5.94 10.99
CA PRO A 205 28.56 -5.66 10.08
C PRO A 205 27.47 -6.75 10.11
N LEU A 206 27.81 -8.01 10.43
CA LEU A 206 26.81 -9.06 10.63
C LEU A 206 25.93 -8.80 11.86
N LEU A 207 26.52 -8.40 12.99
CA LEU A 207 25.76 -8.01 14.18
C LEU A 207 24.89 -6.77 13.91
N ALA A 208 25.42 -5.77 13.20
CA ALA A 208 24.63 -4.61 12.78
C ALA A 208 23.47 -5.02 11.84
N GLY A 209 23.71 -5.92 10.89
CA GLY A 209 22.69 -6.52 10.03
C GLY A 209 21.59 -7.24 10.79
N LEU A 210 21.96 -8.01 11.83
CA LEU A 210 21.02 -8.66 12.74
C LEU A 210 20.15 -7.62 13.46
N VAL A 211 20.77 -6.58 14.03
CA VAL A 211 20.03 -5.50 14.72
C VAL A 211 19.09 -4.78 13.77
N MET A 212 19.55 -4.38 12.58
CA MET A 212 18.69 -3.77 11.56
C MET A 212 17.51 -4.66 11.16
N THR A 213 17.74 -5.97 11.05
CA THR A 213 16.68 -6.96 10.74
C THR A 213 15.64 -7.02 11.86
N LEU A 214 16.06 -7.06 13.12
CA LEU A 214 15.14 -7.05 14.27
C LEU A 214 14.33 -5.75 14.33
N ILE A 215 14.97 -4.61 14.06
CA ILE A 215 14.28 -3.31 13.98
C ILE A 215 13.25 -3.31 12.85
N LEU A 216 13.59 -3.80 11.66
CA LEU A 216 12.68 -3.88 10.51
C LEU A 216 11.48 -4.81 10.78
N ILE A 217 11.71 -5.96 11.41
CA ILE A 217 10.63 -6.87 11.81
C ILE A 217 9.70 -6.19 12.82
N GLY A 218 10.28 -5.55 13.84
CA GLY A 218 9.52 -4.81 14.84
C GLY A 218 8.71 -3.65 14.23
N LEU A 219 9.27 -2.91 13.28
CA LEU A 219 8.56 -1.86 12.56
C LEU A 219 7.45 -2.45 11.68
N ALA A 220 7.73 -3.50 10.91
CA ALA A 220 6.75 -4.12 10.02
C ALA A 220 5.56 -4.71 10.79
N ALA A 221 5.80 -5.28 11.98
CA ALA A 221 4.74 -5.77 12.85
C ALA A 221 4.05 -4.65 13.65
N GLY A 222 4.81 -3.65 14.09
CA GLY A 222 4.36 -2.62 15.04
C GLY A 222 3.75 -1.37 14.40
N TRP A 223 4.07 -1.05 13.15
CA TRP A 223 3.63 0.22 12.53
C TRP A 223 2.11 0.46 12.55
N PRO A 224 1.21 -0.53 12.34
CA PRO A 224 -0.23 -0.26 12.39
C PRO A 224 -0.67 0.10 13.81
N LEU A 225 -0.03 -0.55 14.81
CA LEU A 225 -0.28 -0.31 16.22
C LEU A 225 0.29 1.04 16.67
N MET A 226 1.42 1.50 16.12
CA MET A 226 1.94 2.85 16.39
C MET A 226 0.93 3.93 15.99
N ILE A 227 0.33 3.80 14.81
CA ILE A 227 -0.71 4.74 14.36
C ILE A 227 -1.96 4.61 15.25
N ALA A 228 -2.34 3.39 15.62
CA ALA A 228 -3.49 3.16 16.49
C ALA A 228 -3.29 3.72 17.90
N THR A 229 -2.12 3.59 18.52
CA THR A 229 -1.84 4.12 19.86
C THR A 229 -1.84 5.65 19.86
N VAL A 230 -1.17 6.29 18.89
CA VAL A 230 -1.27 7.76 18.74
C VAL A 230 -2.73 8.17 18.53
N ALA A 231 -3.47 7.45 17.68
CA ALA A 231 -4.87 7.77 17.42
C ALA A 231 -5.81 7.52 18.61
N VAL A 232 -5.50 6.62 19.54
CA VAL A 232 -6.33 6.35 20.73
C VAL A 232 -5.94 7.29 21.87
N GLU A 233 -4.65 7.36 22.17
CA GLU A 233 -4.10 7.95 23.38
C GLU A 233 -3.59 9.39 23.18
N GLY A 234 -3.28 9.78 21.94
CA GLY A 234 -2.75 11.12 21.63
C GLY A 234 -1.30 11.33 22.09
N GLU A 235 -0.57 10.25 22.32
CA GLU A 235 0.80 10.26 22.86
C GLU A 235 1.86 10.60 21.81
N ASP A 236 3.08 10.89 22.30
CA ASP A 236 4.25 11.18 21.47
C ASP A 236 4.72 9.96 20.67
N GLY A 237 5.43 10.20 19.56
CA GLY A 237 5.85 9.14 18.63
C GLY A 237 6.76 8.07 19.24
N PHE A 238 7.61 8.43 20.20
CA PHE A 238 8.48 7.47 20.90
C PHE A 238 7.70 6.58 21.88
N ASP A 239 6.70 7.14 22.58
CA ASP A 239 5.86 6.36 23.47
C ASP A 239 4.98 5.38 22.68
N ALA A 240 4.42 5.86 21.56
CA ALA A 240 3.69 5.04 20.61
C ALA A 240 4.54 3.86 20.08
N LEU A 241 5.82 4.10 19.77
CA LEU A 241 6.76 3.05 19.37
C LEU A 241 6.95 2.02 20.49
N SER A 242 7.27 2.45 21.71
CA SER A 242 7.55 1.57 22.84
C SER A 242 6.35 0.67 23.17
N ARG A 243 5.15 1.25 23.19
CA ARG A 243 3.90 0.52 23.42
C ARG A 243 3.56 -0.46 22.31
N SER A 244 3.71 -0.05 21.05
CA SER A 244 3.45 -0.92 19.90
C SER A 244 4.33 -2.18 19.93
N TYR A 245 5.62 -2.04 20.26
CA TYR A 245 6.54 -3.16 20.42
C TYR A 245 6.11 -4.05 21.57
N SER A 246 5.75 -3.46 22.71
CA SER A 246 5.25 -4.20 23.88
C SER A 246 4.02 -5.04 23.54
N TYR A 247 3.05 -4.50 22.79
CA TYR A 247 1.86 -5.24 22.38
C TYR A 247 2.17 -6.42 21.45
N VAL A 248 3.09 -6.24 20.49
CA VAL A 248 3.52 -7.32 19.59
C VAL A 248 4.21 -8.44 20.37
N TYR A 249 5.12 -8.10 21.30
CA TYR A 249 5.88 -9.10 22.05
C TYR A 249 5.09 -9.80 23.16
N GLN A 250 4.10 -9.13 23.76
CA GLN A 250 3.30 -9.72 24.84
C GLN A 250 2.38 -10.85 24.35
N ARG A 251 1.82 -10.75 23.14
CA ARG A 251 0.89 -11.76 22.59
C ARG A 251 1.07 -11.94 21.07
N PRO A 252 2.25 -12.41 20.60
CA PRO A 252 2.58 -12.43 19.17
C PRO A 252 1.62 -13.28 18.34
N LEU A 253 1.25 -14.47 18.83
CA LEU A 253 0.31 -15.36 18.12
C LEU A 253 -1.11 -14.78 18.06
N GLY A 254 -1.55 -14.13 19.14
CA GLY A 254 -2.86 -13.47 19.18
C GLY A 254 -2.92 -12.29 18.23
N TYR A 255 -1.86 -11.47 18.21
CA TYR A 255 -1.73 -10.36 17.26
C TYR A 255 -1.69 -10.87 15.81
N ALA A 256 -0.88 -11.89 15.51
CA ALA A 256 -0.82 -12.48 14.18
C ALA A 256 -2.18 -13.03 13.72
N ALA A 257 -2.94 -13.67 14.62
CA ALA A 257 -4.30 -14.13 14.31
C ALA A 257 -5.26 -12.96 13.99
N TYR A 258 -5.16 -11.84 14.72
CA TYR A 258 -5.96 -10.65 14.41
C TYR A 258 -5.56 -10.00 13.09
N VAL A 259 -4.27 -9.93 12.78
CA VAL A 259 -3.78 -9.44 11.49
C VAL A 259 -4.25 -10.34 10.35
N ALA A 260 -4.16 -11.66 10.50
CA ALA A 260 -4.64 -12.62 9.50
C ALA A 260 -6.15 -12.52 9.28
N LEU A 261 -6.93 -12.37 10.36
CA LEU A 261 -8.38 -12.17 10.25
C LEU A 261 -8.72 -10.84 9.58
N ALA A 262 -8.07 -9.74 9.97
CA ALA A 262 -8.25 -8.43 9.34
C ALA A 262 -7.89 -8.46 7.86
N TRP A 263 -6.82 -9.19 7.51
CA TRP A 263 -6.41 -9.41 6.13
C TRP A 263 -7.46 -10.18 5.33
N GLY A 264 -7.96 -11.30 5.87
CA GLY A 264 -9.03 -12.09 5.22
C GLY A 264 -10.32 -11.29 4.99
N LEU A 265 -10.71 -10.46 5.96
CA LEU A 265 -11.84 -9.54 5.82
C LEU A 265 -11.56 -8.45 4.75
N GLY A 266 -10.32 -7.94 4.69
CA GLY A 266 -9.88 -7.02 3.66
C GLY A 266 -9.98 -7.63 2.25
N VAL A 267 -9.53 -8.87 2.08
CA VAL A 267 -9.64 -9.61 0.81
C VAL A 267 -11.10 -9.77 0.39
N LEU A 268 -11.99 -10.13 1.32
CA LEU A 268 -13.42 -10.20 1.02
C LEU A 268 -13.96 -8.84 0.54
N GLY A 269 -13.54 -7.75 1.20
CA GLY A 269 -13.86 -6.39 0.77
C GLY A 269 -13.36 -6.08 -0.65
N LEU A 270 -12.12 -6.45 -0.97
CA LEU A 270 -11.55 -6.28 -2.32
C LEU A 270 -12.35 -7.06 -3.37
N ILE A 271 -12.76 -8.30 -3.07
CA ILE A 271 -13.58 -9.11 -3.99
C ILE A 271 -14.91 -8.41 -4.28
N VAL A 272 -15.60 -7.94 -3.24
CA VAL A 272 -16.89 -7.25 -3.37
C VAL A 272 -16.74 -5.96 -4.17
N VAL A 273 -15.73 -5.14 -3.86
CA VAL A 273 -15.47 -3.88 -4.57
C VAL A 273 -15.10 -4.12 -6.03
N ALA A 274 -14.23 -5.11 -6.31
CA ALA A 274 -13.83 -5.47 -7.66
C ALA A 274 -15.02 -5.98 -8.49
N PHE A 275 -15.87 -6.83 -7.89
CA PHE A 275 -17.10 -7.32 -8.53
C PHE A 275 -18.07 -6.17 -8.84
N LEU A 276 -18.30 -5.28 -7.87
CA LEU A 276 -19.21 -4.14 -8.03
C LEU A 276 -18.69 -3.18 -9.11
N ALA A 277 -17.41 -2.82 -9.04
CA ALA A 277 -16.79 -1.94 -10.02
C ALA A 277 -16.88 -2.55 -11.42
N ARG A 278 -16.65 -3.86 -11.57
CA ARG A 278 -16.75 -4.51 -12.89
C ARG A 278 -18.18 -4.53 -13.39
N SER A 279 -19.13 -4.79 -12.51
CA SER A 279 -20.55 -4.77 -12.86
C SER A 279 -20.96 -3.38 -13.35
N ILE A 280 -20.51 -2.32 -12.69
CA ILE A 280 -20.74 -0.92 -13.10
C ILE A 280 -20.13 -0.66 -14.48
N ILE A 281 -18.85 -1.00 -14.68
CA ILE A 281 -18.19 -0.80 -15.98
C ILE A 281 -18.89 -1.60 -17.09
N HIS A 282 -19.19 -2.87 -16.84
CA HIS A 282 -19.85 -3.75 -17.81
C HIS A 282 -21.24 -3.23 -18.20
N LEU A 283 -22.08 -2.88 -17.22
CA LEU A 283 -23.42 -2.34 -17.50
C LEU A 283 -23.35 -0.99 -18.21
N THR A 284 -22.34 -0.16 -17.90
CA THR A 284 -22.10 1.10 -18.61
C THR A 284 -21.69 0.85 -20.06
N ALA A 285 -20.75 -0.07 -20.30
CA ALA A 285 -20.32 -0.44 -21.65
C ALA A 285 -21.47 -1.05 -22.47
N TRP A 286 -22.24 -1.95 -21.87
CA TRP A 286 -23.43 -2.55 -22.47
C TRP A 286 -24.48 -1.49 -22.84
N ALA A 287 -24.75 -0.54 -21.94
CA ALA A 287 -25.71 0.54 -22.21
C ALA A 287 -25.22 1.46 -23.33
N LEU A 288 -23.92 1.77 -23.39
CA LEU A 288 -23.34 2.57 -24.47
C LEU A 288 -23.38 1.85 -25.82
N ALA A 289 -23.32 0.52 -25.85
CA ALA A 289 -23.36 -0.30 -27.07
C ALA A 289 -24.66 -0.18 -27.86
N PHE A 290 -25.73 0.33 -27.26
CA PHE A 290 -26.96 0.61 -28.00
C PHE A 290 -26.88 1.84 -28.92
N GLY A 291 -25.94 2.76 -28.67
CA GLY A 291 -25.90 4.04 -29.37
C GLY A 291 -24.53 4.45 -29.92
N ALA A 292 -23.43 3.92 -29.37
CA ALA A 292 -22.09 4.23 -29.82
C ALA A 292 -21.53 3.14 -30.75
N PRO A 293 -20.69 3.51 -31.75
CA PRO A 293 -20.00 2.55 -32.60
C PRO A 293 -19.10 1.58 -31.81
N ASP A 294 -19.08 0.31 -32.22
CA ASP A 294 -18.36 -0.78 -31.52
C ASP A 294 -16.85 -0.51 -31.37
N ASP A 295 -16.23 0.16 -32.34
CA ASP A 295 -14.81 0.53 -32.34
C ASP A 295 -14.48 1.58 -31.25
N VAL A 296 -15.40 2.52 -31.02
CA VAL A 296 -15.24 3.54 -29.97
C VAL A 296 -15.40 2.92 -28.59
N ILE A 297 -16.39 2.05 -28.40
CA ILE A 297 -16.66 1.40 -27.10
C ILE A 297 -15.54 0.43 -26.74
N SER A 298 -15.12 -0.42 -27.69
CA SER A 298 -14.01 -1.35 -27.46
C SER A 298 -12.71 -0.61 -27.13
N GLY A 299 -12.42 0.51 -27.80
CA GLY A 299 -11.27 1.36 -27.46
C GLY A 299 -11.34 2.02 -26.08
N LEU A 300 -12.53 2.34 -25.57
CA LEU A 300 -12.71 2.97 -24.25
C LEU A 300 -12.59 1.96 -23.09
N PHE A 301 -13.12 0.74 -23.25
CA PHE A 301 -13.22 -0.25 -22.17
C PHE A 301 -12.15 -1.35 -22.22
N HIS A 302 -11.52 -1.54 -23.37
CA HIS A 302 -10.35 -2.40 -23.55
C HIS A 302 -9.19 -1.58 -24.10
N PRO A 303 -8.68 -0.58 -23.34
CA PRO A 303 -7.51 0.17 -23.78
C PRO A 303 -6.38 -0.84 -24.00
N ALA A 304 -5.83 -0.86 -25.21
CA ALA A 304 -4.63 -1.63 -25.51
C ALA A 304 -3.56 -1.28 -24.46
N PRO A 305 -2.74 -2.27 -24.01
CA PRO A 305 -1.60 -1.97 -23.17
C PRO A 305 -0.83 -0.84 -23.84
N THR A 306 -0.62 0.27 -23.14
CA THR A 306 0.14 1.40 -23.65
C THR A 306 1.54 0.92 -24.01
N GLU A 307 1.74 0.52 -25.28
CA GLU A 307 3.06 0.48 -25.88
C GLU A 307 3.63 1.89 -25.72
N ALA A 308 4.80 1.95 -25.11
CA ALA A 308 5.54 3.16 -24.84
C ALA A 308 5.43 4.13 -26.03
N ALA A 309 4.90 5.33 -25.76
CA ALA A 309 4.86 6.42 -26.72
C ALA A 309 6.28 6.69 -27.26
N GLY A 310 6.61 6.14 -28.42
CA GLY A 310 7.97 6.19 -28.95
C GLY A 310 8.24 5.45 -30.27
N ALA A 311 7.23 5.01 -31.02
CA ALA A 311 7.45 4.49 -32.38
C ALA A 311 6.45 5.11 -33.36
N PRO A 312 6.91 5.73 -34.48
CA PRO A 312 5.98 6.27 -35.47
C PRO A 312 5.27 5.12 -36.18
N ALA A 313 3.96 5.03 -35.99
CA ALA A 313 3.11 4.08 -36.69
C ALA A 313 3.25 4.26 -38.22
N ALA A 314 3.83 3.25 -38.88
CA ALA A 314 3.83 3.16 -40.32
C ALA A 314 2.37 3.06 -40.80
N ARG A 315 1.88 4.08 -41.50
CA ARG A 315 0.58 4.06 -42.17
C ARG A 315 0.52 2.88 -43.15
N PRO A 316 -0.53 2.04 -43.13
CA PRO A 316 -0.70 1.03 -44.18
C PRO A 316 -1.02 1.73 -45.50
N ALA A 317 -0.24 1.40 -46.54
CA ALA A 317 -0.40 1.94 -47.88
C ALA A 317 -1.79 1.62 -48.45
N GLY A 318 -2.48 2.68 -48.89
CA GLY A 318 -3.82 2.61 -49.44
C GLY A 318 -3.94 1.68 -50.64
N ARG A 319 -4.91 0.77 -50.55
CA ARG A 319 -5.44 -0.06 -51.63
C ARG A 319 -6.05 0.86 -52.70
N ARG A 320 -5.30 1.22 -53.75
CA ARG A 320 -5.84 1.89 -54.93
C ARG A 320 -6.72 0.92 -55.71
N GLY A 321 -8.02 1.24 -55.77
CA GLY A 321 -8.99 0.55 -56.59
C GLY A 321 -8.67 0.63 -58.09
N ARG A 322 -8.73 -0.51 -58.77
CA ARG A 322 -8.82 -0.59 -60.23
C ARG A 322 -10.28 -0.31 -60.61
N ALA A 323 -10.58 0.95 -60.90
CA ALA A 323 -11.81 1.34 -61.58
C ALA A 323 -11.69 1.05 -63.08
N ALA A 324 -12.77 0.48 -63.62
CA ALA A 324 -12.96 0.13 -65.01
C ALA A 324 -12.83 1.33 -65.97
N ARG A 325 -12.23 1.09 -67.15
CA ARG A 325 -12.41 1.94 -68.34
C ARG A 325 -13.17 1.15 -69.40
N ARG A 326 -14.47 1.41 -69.53
CA ARG A 326 -15.19 1.52 -70.82
C ARG A 326 -14.92 2.97 -71.31
N ALA A 327 -14.86 3.36 -72.58
CA ALA A 327 -15.49 2.98 -73.85
C ALA A 327 -14.62 3.62 -75.00
N PRO A 328 -15.03 3.78 -76.30
CA PRO A 328 -16.29 3.43 -76.97
C PRO A 328 -16.15 2.75 -78.36
N ALA A 329 -17.31 2.47 -78.96
CA ALA A 329 -17.53 1.90 -80.29
C ALA A 329 -17.15 2.86 -81.45
N GLY A 330 -16.86 2.28 -82.62
CA GLY A 330 -16.87 2.99 -83.91
C GLY A 330 -16.19 2.25 -85.06
N VAL A 331 -17.03 1.59 -85.89
CA VAL A 331 -16.84 1.10 -87.27
C VAL A 331 -15.86 -0.06 -87.50
#